data_AF-A0A2W6TLT1-F1
#
_entry.id   AF-A0A2W6TLT1-F1
#
_cell.length_a   1.000
_cell.length_b   1.000
_cell.length_c   1.000
_cell.angle_alpha   90.00
_cell.angle_beta   90.00
_cell.angle_gamma   90.00
#
_symmetry.space_group_name_H-M   'P 1'
#
loop_
_entity.id
_entity.type
_entity.pdbx_description
1 polymer ?
#
loop_
_entity_poly.entity_id
_entity_poly.type
_entity_poly.pdbx_seq_one_letter_code
_entity_poly.pdbx_strand_id
1 'polypeptide(L)'
;WSGTVNALIAFKEIGYAETNTEYKRKVKEALEMVASHLGNTSTVCKKYYVHPLVITLYENNSIKKYLDELEKIEENDGKAGLTQEEKLVLKILENEKM
;
A
#
# COMPACT_ATOMS: atom_id res chain seq x y z
N TRP A 1 10.14 3.43 -3.72
CA TRP A 1 9.04 4.13 -4.43
C TRP A 1 8.02 3.12 -4.95
N SER A 2 8.22 2.50 -6.12
CA SER A 2 7.25 1.59 -6.76
C SER A 2 6.82 0.41 -5.87
N GLY A 3 7.70 -0.15 -5.03
CA GLY A 3 7.33 -1.20 -4.09
C GLY A 3 6.27 -0.76 -3.07
N THR A 4 6.38 0.45 -2.52
CA THR A 4 5.37 1.02 -1.60
C THR A 4 4.04 1.27 -2.30
N VAL A 5 4.07 1.77 -3.55
CA VAL A 5 2.85 1.99 -4.34
C VAL A 5 2.14 0.67 -4.63
N ASN A 6 2.87 -0.36 -5.09
CA ASN A 6 2.33 -1.70 -5.31
C ASN A 6 1.78 -2.33 -4.02
N ALA A 7 2.42 -2.08 -2.86
CA ALA A 7 1.89 -2.55 -1.58
C ALA A 7 0.53 -1.89 -1.24
N LEU A 8 0.39 -0.59 -1.49
CA LEU A 8 -0.87 0.12 -1.28
C LEU A 8 -1.99 -0.44 -2.17
N ILE A 9 -1.68 -0.71 -3.44
CA ILE A 9 -2.59 -1.34 -4.40
C ILE A 9 -2.99 -2.73 -3.92
N ALA A 10 -2.02 -3.58 -3.55
CA ALA A 10 -2.29 -4.92 -3.04
C ALA A 10 -3.17 -4.90 -1.79
N PHE A 11 -2.97 -3.95 -0.87
CA PHE A 11 -3.84 -3.79 0.30
C PHE A 11 -5.28 -3.44 -0.05
N LYS A 12 -5.49 -2.62 -1.09
CA LYS A 12 -6.83 -2.33 -1.62
C LYS A 12 -7.48 -3.60 -2.16
N GLU A 13 -6.76 -4.37 -2.97
CA GLU A 13 -7.27 -5.60 -3.60
C GLU A 13 -7.57 -6.71 -2.59
N ILE A 14 -6.71 -6.91 -1.59
CA ILE A 14 -6.87 -7.93 -0.53
C ILE A 14 -7.99 -7.54 0.45
N GLY A 15 -8.26 -6.25 0.61
CA GLY A 15 -9.32 -5.72 1.48
C GLY A 15 -9.06 -5.90 2.99
N TYR A 16 -10.02 -5.48 3.82
CA TYR A 16 -9.89 -5.43 5.29
C TYR A 16 -10.10 -6.79 5.97
N ALA A 17 -9.73 -6.89 7.25
CA ALA A 17 -9.97 -8.06 8.10
C ALA A 17 -10.59 -7.66 9.44
N GLU A 18 -11.08 -8.66 10.18
CA GLU A 18 -11.69 -8.47 11.50
C GLU A 18 -10.68 -8.69 12.65
N THR A 19 -9.64 -9.50 12.41
CA THR A 19 -8.67 -9.88 13.45
C THR A 19 -7.24 -9.48 13.12
N ASN A 20 -6.44 -9.17 14.15
CA ASN A 20 -5.00 -8.86 13.99
C ASN A 20 -4.21 -10.00 13.32
N THR A 21 -4.60 -11.26 13.58
CA THR A 21 -3.96 -12.43 12.96
C THR A 21 -4.21 -12.46 11.45
N GLU A 22 -5.43 -12.15 11.02
CA GLU A 22 -5.75 -12.07 9.61
C GLU A 22 -5.06 -10.88 8.93
N TYR A 23 -4.97 -9.71 9.58
CA TYR A 23 -4.19 -8.59 9.06
C TYR A 23 -2.74 -8.98 8.80
N LYS A 24 -2.08 -9.67 9.73
CA LYS A 24 -0.71 -10.18 9.52
C LYS A 24 -0.61 -11.15 8.34
N ARG A 25 -1.61 -12.03 8.17
CA ARG A 25 -1.68 -12.93 7.01
C ARG A 25 -1.80 -12.13 5.70
N LYS A 26 -2.67 -11.13 5.67
CA LYS A 26 -2.89 -10.26 4.51
C LYS A 26 -1.66 -9.39 4.19
N VAL A 27 -0.89 -8.96 5.19
CA VAL A 27 0.42 -8.31 4.95
C VAL A 27 1.40 -9.24 4.26
N LYS A 28 1.46 -10.51 4.68
CA LYS A 28 2.32 -11.51 4.02
C LYS A 28 1.91 -11.69 2.55
N GLU A 29 0.61 -11.78 2.29
CA GLU A 29 0.02 -11.89 0.96
C GLU A 29 0.38 -10.67 0.08
N ALA A 30 0.20 -9.45 0.60
CA ALA A 30 0.57 -8.22 -0.12
C ALA A 30 2.06 -8.16 -0.46
N LEU A 31 2.94 -8.56 0.48
CA LEU A 31 4.38 -8.62 0.25
C LEU A 31 4.77 -9.67 -0.79
N GLU A 32 4.04 -10.78 -0.88
CA GLU A 32 4.23 -11.81 -1.91
C GLU A 32 3.81 -11.28 -3.30
N MET A 33 2.74 -10.51 -3.39
CA MET A 33 2.34 -9.84 -4.64
C MET A 33 3.40 -8.84 -5.12
N VAL A 34 3.88 -7.98 -4.22
CA VAL A 34 4.95 -7.02 -4.53
C VAL A 34 6.25 -7.73 -4.94
N ALA A 35 6.60 -8.80 -4.22
CA ALA A 35 7.76 -9.63 -4.51
C ALA A 35 7.68 -10.26 -5.91
N SER A 36 6.52 -10.80 -6.28
CA SER A 36 6.28 -11.35 -7.60
C SER A 36 6.40 -10.29 -8.70
N HIS A 37 5.90 -9.08 -8.46
CA HIS A 37 6.00 -7.98 -9.43
C HIS A 37 7.44 -7.49 -9.63
N LEU A 38 8.23 -7.42 -8.55
CA LEU A 38 9.59 -6.89 -8.58
C LEU A 38 10.67 -7.96 -8.80
N GLY A 39 10.31 -9.23 -8.94
CA GLY A 39 11.28 -10.34 -9.07
C GLY A 39 12.18 -10.53 -7.84
N ASN A 40 11.66 -10.24 -6.64
CA ASN A 40 12.39 -10.33 -5.37
C ASN A 40 11.68 -11.29 -4.40
N THR A 41 12.25 -11.52 -3.21
CA THR A 41 11.55 -12.25 -2.14
C THR A 41 10.72 -11.31 -1.28
N SER A 42 9.67 -11.83 -0.62
CA SER A 42 8.85 -11.04 0.32
C SER A 42 9.68 -10.39 1.43
N THR A 43 10.69 -11.09 1.95
CA THR A 43 11.65 -10.56 2.93
C THR A 43 12.46 -9.39 2.37
N VAL A 44 12.94 -9.50 1.13
CA VAL A 44 13.68 -8.41 0.46
C VAL A 44 12.76 -7.22 0.20
N CYS A 45 11.54 -7.45 -0.28
CA CYS A 45 10.56 -6.39 -0.51
C CYS A 45 10.20 -5.65 0.79
N LYS A 46 9.94 -6.39 1.87
CA LYS A 46 9.66 -5.82 3.19
C LYS A 46 10.80 -4.95 3.71
N LYS A 47 12.06 -5.35 3.47
CA LYS A 47 13.22 -4.67 4.03
C LYS A 47 13.67 -3.46 3.20
N TYR A 48 13.51 -3.50 1.88
CA TYR A 48 14.16 -2.55 0.98
C TYR A 48 13.23 -1.82 0.00
N TYR A 49 12.04 -2.36 -0.28
CA TYR A 49 11.18 -1.82 -1.34
C TYR A 49 9.87 -1.20 -0.83
N VAL A 50 9.33 -1.74 0.27
CA VAL A 50 8.09 -1.28 0.88
C VAL A 50 8.40 -0.45 2.11
N HIS A 51 7.88 0.77 2.14
CA HIS A 51 8.02 1.64 3.30
C HIS A 51 7.25 1.05 4.49
N PRO A 52 7.84 0.92 5.70
CA PRO A 52 7.18 0.24 6.82
C PRO A 52 5.88 0.90 7.26
N LEU A 53 5.74 2.22 7.07
CA LEU A 53 4.55 2.97 7.45
C LEU A 53 3.26 2.42 6.81
N VAL A 54 3.28 2.05 5.52
CA VAL A 54 2.06 1.50 4.88
C VAL A 54 1.70 0.13 5.45
N ILE A 55 2.68 -0.65 5.90
CA ILE A 55 2.45 -1.93 6.56
C ILE A 55 1.81 -1.68 7.93
N THR A 56 2.39 -0.78 8.73
CA THR A 56 1.89 -0.44 10.07
C THR A 56 0.45 0.08 10.02
N LEU A 57 0.15 0.99 9.08
CA LEU A 57 -1.19 1.54 8.92
C LEU A 57 -2.21 0.48 8.49
N TYR A 58 -1.79 -0.51 7.71
CA TYR A 58 -2.66 -1.62 7.33
C TYR A 58 -2.92 -2.56 8.51
N GLU A 59 -1.87 -2.95 9.25
CA GLU A 59 -2.00 -3.84 10.42
C GLU A 59 -2.86 -3.24 11.55
N ASN A 60 -2.88 -1.92 11.70
CA ASN A 60 -3.69 -1.23 12.71
C ASN A 60 -5.04 -0.69 12.17
N ASN A 61 -5.41 -1.04 10.93
CA ASN A 61 -6.64 -0.63 10.26
C ASN A 61 -6.82 0.89 10.05
N SER A 62 -5.79 1.71 10.28
CA SER A 62 -5.85 3.16 10.06
C SER A 62 -5.61 3.56 8.61
N ILE A 63 -5.15 2.64 7.76
CA ILE A 63 -4.96 2.87 6.32
C ILE A 63 -6.27 3.11 5.58
N LYS A 64 -7.41 2.68 6.15
CA LYS A 64 -8.73 2.74 5.52
C LYS A 64 -9.07 4.14 5.01
N LYS A 65 -8.81 5.18 5.81
CA LYS A 65 -9.04 6.58 5.44
C LYS A 65 -8.32 7.02 4.15
N TYR A 66 -7.22 6.35 3.79
CA TYR A 66 -6.49 6.59 2.55
C TYR A 66 -7.00 5.71 1.40
N LEU A 67 -7.28 4.43 1.66
CA LEU A 67 -7.78 3.52 0.62
C LEU A 67 -9.17 3.91 0.11
N ASP A 68 -10.03 4.43 1.00
CA ASP A 68 -11.35 4.96 0.63
C ASP A 68 -11.23 6.17 -0.34
N GLU A 69 -10.08 6.86 -0.38
CA GLU A 69 -9.84 7.94 -1.35
C GLU A 69 -9.61 7.41 -2.77
N LEU A 70 -9.15 6.16 -2.92
CA LEU A 70 -8.95 5.49 -4.22
C LEU A 70 -10.26 5.03 -4.87
N GLU A 71 -11.41 5.20 -4.21
CA GLU A 71 -12.73 4.93 -4.82
C GLU A 71 -13.23 6.11 -5.65
N LYS A 72 -12.56 7.26 -5.57
CA LYS A 72 -12.92 8.45 -6.34
C LYS A 72 -12.41 8.31 -7.77
N ILE A 73 -13.32 8.50 -8.74
CA ILE A 73 -12.98 8.49 -10.17
C ILE A 73 -11.84 9.48 -10.42
N GLU A 74 -10.72 9.01 -10.98
CA GLU A 74 -9.66 9.87 -11.44
C GLU A 74 -10.10 10.55 -12.74
N GLU A 75 -10.26 11.88 -12.71
CA GLU A 75 -10.44 12.65 -13.93
C GLU A 75 -9.09 12.70 -14.66
N ASN A 76 -9.02 12.03 -15.81
CA ASN A 76 -7.86 12.13 -16.69
C ASN A 76 -7.85 13.52 -17.33
N ASP A 77 -7.01 14.41 -16.81
CA ASP A 77 -6.85 15.78 -17.30
C ASP A 77 -5.87 15.89 -18.48
N GLY A 78 -5.43 14.76 -19.04
CA GLY A 78 -4.49 14.67 -20.15
C GLY A 78 -3.04 15.02 -19.80
N LYS A 79 -2.70 15.23 -18.52
CA LYS A 79 -1.34 15.58 -18.10
C LYS A 79 -0.56 14.37 -17.60
N ALA A 80 0.75 14.38 -17.89
CA ALA A 80 1.69 13.45 -17.26
C ALA A 80 1.96 13.93 -15.82
N GLY A 81 1.33 13.29 -14.84
CA GLY A 81 1.49 13.56 -13.42
C GLY A 81 1.50 12.28 -12.59
N LEU A 82 1.58 12.42 -11.26
CA LEU A 82 1.47 11.30 -10.34
C LEU A 82 0.06 10.69 -10.41
N THR A 83 0.01 9.36 -10.41
CA THR A 83 -1.22 8.59 -10.23
C THR A 83 -1.86 8.87 -8.87
N GLN A 84 -3.15 8.57 -8.68
CA GLN A 84 -3.81 8.67 -7.38
C GLN A 84 -3.10 7.84 -6.30
N GLU A 85 -2.62 6.65 -6.64
CA GLU A 85 -1.89 5.77 -5.72
C GLU A 85 -0.57 6.40 -5.29
N GLU A 86 0.18 6.97 -6.22
CA GLU A 86 1.43 7.69 -5.93
C GLU A 86 1.18 8.92 -5.05
N LYS A 87 0.13 9.70 -5.34
CA LYS A 87 -0.28 10.86 -4.52
C LYS A 87 -0.64 10.43 -3.11
N LEU A 88 -1.36 9.31 -2.94
CA LEU A 88 -1.70 8.81 -1.61
C LEU A 88 -0.49 8.29 -0.84
N VAL A 89 0.46 7.64 -1.52
CA VAL A 89 1.72 7.28 -0.86
C VAL A 89 2.44 8.53 -0.35
N LEU A 90 2.53 9.61 -1.13
CA LEU A 90 3.11 10.87 -0.63
C LEU A 90 2.31 11.42 0.55
N LYS A 91 0.98 11.48 0.44
CA LYS A 91 0.11 11.96 1.51
C LYS A 91 0.29 11.16 2.80
N ILE A 92 0.45 9.84 2.72
CA ILE A 92 0.74 8.99 3.87
C ILE A 92 2.10 9.37 4.48
N LEU A 93 3.14 9.46 3.66
CA LEU A 93 4.50 9.75 4.12
C LEU A 93 4.68 11.16 4.70
N GLU A 94 3.87 12.13 4.26
CA GLU A 94 3.88 13.51 4.76
C GLU A 94 3.12 13.67 6.09
N ASN A 95 2.01 12.95 6.26
CA ASN A 95 1.09 13.16 7.37
C ASN A 95 1.25 12.17 8.53
N GLU A 96 1.79 10.99 8.27
CA GLU A 96 1.93 9.93 9.26
C GLU A 96 3.37 9.86 9.78
N LYS A 97 3.51 9.51 11.06
CA LYS A 97 4.80 9.25 11.69
C LYS A 97 4.86 7.79 12.11
N MET A 98 6.06 7.21 12.05
CA MET A 98 6.34 5.88 12.58
C MET A 98 6.17 5.83 14.10
#